data_AF-L5N5B9-F1
#
_entry.id   AF-L5N5B9-F1
#
_cell.length_a   1.000
_cell.length_b   1.000
_cell.length_c   1.000
_cell.angle_alpha   90.00
_cell.angle_beta   90.00
_cell.angle_gamma   90.00
#
_symmetry.space_group_name_H-M   'P 1'
#
loop_
_entity.id
_entity.type
_entity.pdbx_description
1 polymer ?
#
loop_
_entity_poly.entity_id
_entity_poly.type
_entity_poly.pdbx_seq_one_letter_code
_entity_poly.pdbx_strand_id
1 'polypeptide(L)' 'MFMAMLYLSMGVAFTYIAAQSAGETVWNAMTIILASVATVNIAVAIRLFNLHRKIQQAKNKKE' A
#
# COMPACT_ATOMS: atom_id res chain seq x y z
N MET A 1 3.85 -4.33 12.64
CA MET A 1 4.33 -3.05 12.07
C MET A 1 5.27 -3.25 10.91
N PHE A 2 6.33 -4.08 11.03
CA PHE A 2 7.26 -4.36 9.93
C PHE A 2 6.56 -4.73 8.59
N MET A 3 5.64 -5.69 8.61
CA MET A 3 4.87 -6.05 7.41
C MET A 3 4.10 -4.87 6.79
N ALA A 4 3.48 -4.02 7.61
CA ALA A 4 2.75 -2.85 7.10
C ALA A 4 3.70 -1.85 6.42
N MET A 5 4.90 -1.67 6.97
CA MET A 5 5.95 -0.83 6.37
C MET A 5 6.48 -1.44 5.07
N LEU A 6 6.69 -2.76 5.01
CA LEU A 6 7.06 -3.46 3.78
C LEU A 6 6.03 -3.26 2.67
N TYR A 7 4.74 -3.52 2.94
CA TYR A 7 3.67 -3.30 1.96
C TYR A 7 3.59 -1.84 1.52
N LEU A 8 3.80 -0.88 2.42
CA LEU A 8 3.81 0.54 2.07
C LEU A 8 4.99 0.89 1.16
N SER A 9 6.21 0.48 1.53
CA SER A 9 7.42 0.72 0.73
C SER A 9 7.32 0.09 -0.65
N MET A 10 6.79 -1.13 -0.73
CA MET A 10 6.58 -1.84 -1.98
C MET A 10 5.50 -1.16 -2.84
N GLY A 11 4.43 -0.67 -2.23
CA GLY A 11 3.43 0.17 -2.90
C GLY A 11 4.02 1.44 -3.50
N VAL A 12 4.83 2.19 -2.73
CA VAL A 12 5.54 3.39 -3.20
C VAL A 12 6.49 3.06 -4.36
N ALA A 13 7.24 1.95 -4.26
CA ALA A 13 8.12 1.50 -5.33
C ALA A 13 7.33 1.18 -6.61
N PHE A 14 6.22 0.47 -6.51
CA PHE A 14 5.37 0.20 -7.67
C PHE A 14 4.74 1.46 -8.26
N THR A 15 4.36 2.44 -7.44
CA THR A 15 3.91 3.76 -7.93
C THR A 15 5.01 4.47 -8.70
N TYR A 16 6.26 4.45 -8.22
CA TYR A 16 7.39 5.05 -8.92
C TYR A 16 7.64 4.36 -10.27
N ILE A 17 7.65 3.02 -10.30
CA ILE A 17 7.85 2.26 -11.54
C ILE A 17 6.68 2.49 -12.51
N ALA A 18 5.43 2.59 -12.02
CA ALA A 18 4.26 2.91 -12.83
C ALA A 18 4.40 4.30 -13.47
N ALA A 19 4.83 5.31 -12.71
CA ALA A 19 5.06 6.65 -13.21
C ALA A 19 6.14 6.69 -14.30
N GLN A 20 7.20 5.91 -14.15
CA GLN A 20 8.25 5.78 -15.17
C GLN A 20 7.81 4.98 -16.40
N SER A 21 6.81 4.11 -16.24
CA SER A 21 6.23 3.30 -17.32
C SER A 21 5.13 4.04 -18.09
N ALA A 22 4.70 5.21 -17.59
CA ALA A 22 3.82 6.11 -18.30
C ALA A 22 4.61 6.68 -19.49
N GLY A 23 4.25 6.26 -20.70
CA GLY A 23 4.78 6.82 -21.93
C GLY A 23 4.13 8.18 -22.22
N GLU A 24 3.59 8.35 -23.42
CA GLU A 24 2.82 9.55 -23.77
C GLU A 24 1.58 9.75 -22.90
N THR A 25 0.99 8.65 -22.41
CA THR A 25 -0.17 8.71 -21.50
C THR A 25 -0.06 7.66 -20.39
N VAL A 26 -0.76 7.93 -19.29
CA VAL A 26 -0.91 7.01 -18.15
C VAL A 26 -1.81 5.80 -18.45
N TRP A 27 -2.46 5.78 -19.61
CA TRP A 27 -3.44 4.75 -19.99
C TRP A 27 -2.82 3.49 -20.60
N ASN A 28 -1.49 3.37 -20.64
CA ASN A 28 -0.89 2.13 -21.12
C ASN A 28 -1.15 0.97 -20.14
N ALA A 29 -1.22 -0.26 -20.68
CA ALA A 29 -1.55 -1.44 -19.90
C ALA A 29 -0.57 -1.65 -18.73
N MET A 30 0.72 -1.41 -18.93
CA MET A 30 1.76 -1.60 -17.91
C MET A 30 1.57 -0.67 -16.71
N THR A 31 1.32 0.62 -16.96
CA THR A 31 1.08 1.65 -15.93
C THR A 31 -0.15 1.31 -15.11
N ILE A 32 -1.24 0.89 -15.76
CA ILE A 32 -2.49 0.51 -15.08
C ILE A 32 -2.28 -0.72 -14.19
N ILE A 33 -1.57 -1.74 -14.69
CA ILE A 33 -1.27 -2.95 -13.91
C ILE A 33 -0.40 -2.59 -12.70
N LEU A 34 0.69 -1.85 -12.90
CA LEU A 34 1.59 -1.45 -11.82
C LEU A 34 0.89 -0.57 -10.78
N ALA A 35 0.06 0.39 -11.22
CA ALA A 35 -0.75 1.23 -10.34
C ALA A 35 -1.80 0.43 -9.56
N SER A 36 -2.40 -0.59 -10.18
CA SER A 36 -3.32 -1.50 -9.50
C SER A 36 -2.61 -2.30 -8.42
N VAL A 37 -1.42 -2.84 -8.71
CA VAL A 37 -0.59 -3.54 -7.73
C VAL A 37 -0.17 -2.60 -6.60
N ALA A 38 0.24 -1.37 -6.90
CA ALA A 38 0.56 -0.36 -5.89
C ALA A 38 -0.63 -0.07 -4.96
N THR A 39 -1.83 0.05 -5.54
CA THR A 39 -3.08 0.30 -4.79
C THR A 39 -3.36 -0.83 -3.80
N VAL A 40 -3.25 -2.09 -4.22
CA VAL A 40 -3.44 -3.24 -3.32
C VAL A 40 -2.43 -3.23 -2.17
N ASN A 41 -1.15 -2.96 -2.47
CA ASN A 41 -0.09 -2.87 -1.46
C ASN A 41 -0.39 -1.79 -0.41
N ILE A 42 -0.75 -0.57 -0.86
CA ILE A 42 -1.08 0.54 0.04
C ILE A 42 -2.33 0.23 0.87
N ALA A 43 -3.36 -0.36 0.26
CA ALA A 43 -4.59 -0.75 0.96
C ALA A 43 -4.31 -1.79 2.08
N VAL A 44 -3.48 -2.79 1.80
CA VAL A 44 -3.06 -3.79 2.79
C VAL A 44 -2.26 -3.14 3.93
N ALA A 45 -1.33 -2.22 3.61
CA ALA A 45 -0.57 -1.48 4.61
C ALA A 45 -1.51 -0.70 5.55
N ILE A 46 -2.47 0.06 5.01
CA ILE A 46 -3.47 0.81 5.78
C ILE A 46 -4.30 -0.13 6.65
N ARG A 47 -4.76 -1.26 6.11
CA ARG A 47 -5.54 -2.25 6.86
C ARG A 47 -4.75 -2.82 8.04
N LEU A 48 -3.47 -3.11 7.86
CA LEU A 48 -2.59 -3.61 8.92
C LEU A 48 -2.34 -2.54 10.01
N PHE A 49 -2.14 -1.28 9.63
CA PHE A 49 -2.02 -0.18 10.59
C PHE A 49 -3.30 -0.03 11.42
N ASN A 50 -4.46 -0.03 10.76
CA ASN A 50 -5.76 0.07 11.44
C ASN A 50 -6.02 -1.11 12.37
N LEU A 51 -5.69 -2.33 11.93
CA LEU A 51 -5.81 -3.53 12.75
C LEU A 51 -4.92 -3.44 14.00
N HIS A 52 -3.66 -3.04 13.84
CA HIS A 52 -2.76 -2.87 14.98
C HIS A 52 -3.31 -1.83 15.98
N ARG A 53 -3.80 -0.68 15.50
CA ARG A 53 -4.41 0.34 16.36
C ARG A 53 -5.62 -0.19 17.11
N LYS A 54 -6.50 -0.93 16.43
CA LYS A 54 -7.69 -1.55 17.06
C LYS A 54 -7.30 -2.56 18.15
N ILE A 55 -6.29 -3.40 17.91
CA ILE A 55 -5.79 -4.36 18.90
C ILE A 55 -5.25 -3.64 20.14
N GLN A 56 -4.45 -2.58 19.95
CA GLN A 56 -3.91 -1.79 21.06
C GLN A 56 -5.02 -1.10 21.87
N GLN A 57 -6.02 -0.53 21.19
CA GLN A 57 -7.18 0.07 21.86
C GLN A 57 -7.99 -0.96 22.65
N ALA A 58 -8.19 -2.16 22.10
CA ALA A 58 -8.90 -3.25 22.78
C ALA A 58 -8.13 -3.79 23.99
N LYS A 59 -6.79 -3.75 23.95
CA LYS A 59 -5.93 -4.12 25.09
C LYS A 59 -6.05 -3.10 26.22
N ASN A 60 -5.97 -1.81 25.90
CA ASN A 60 -6.04 -0.71 26.88
C ASN A 60 -7.44 -0.52 27.50
N LYS A 61 -8.49 -1.13 26.95
CA LYS A 61 -9.86 -1.05 27.49
C LYS A 61 -10.19 -2.18 28.48
N LYS A 62 -9.28 -3.15 28.64
CA LYS A 62 -9.42 -4.29 29.57
C LYS A 62 -8.61 -4.11 30.86
N GLU A 63 -7.79 -3.07 30.93
CA GLU A 63 -7.16 -2.54 32.16
C GLU A 63 -7.96 -1.33 32.65
#